data_AF-I4VVP5-F1
#
_entry.id   AF-I4VVP5-F1
#
_cell.length_a   1.000
_cell.length_b   1.000
_cell.length_c   1.000
_cell.angle_alpha   90.00
_cell.angle_beta   90.00
_cell.angle_gamma   90.00
#
_symmetry.space_group_name_H-M   'P 1'
#
loop_
_entity.id
_entity.type
_entity.pdbx_description
1 polymer ?
#
loop_
_entity_poly.entity_id
_entity_poly.type
_entity_poly.pdbx_seq_one_letter_code
_entity_poly.pdbx_strand_id
1 'polypeptide(L)' 'MSLSSKLGPRDHENLARVAQGQAAMVDEAGVERLIAAGLVLHMAASEVAPASFQLTPAGLALIRSSDQ' A
#
# COMPACT_ATOMS: atom_id res chain seq x y z
N MET A 1 3.53 22.42 -1.33
CA MET A 1 3.99 21.74 -0.10
C MET A 1 4.57 20.40 -0.51
N SER A 2 5.90 20.25 -0.52
CA SER A 2 6.58 19.01 -0.91
C SER A 2 6.76 18.13 0.33
N LEU A 3 5.77 17.30 0.65
CA LEU A 3 5.90 16.25 1.65
C LEU A 3 6.51 15.02 0.96
N SER A 4 7.81 15.07 0.68
CA SER A 4 8.60 13.84 0.52
C SER A 4 8.77 13.21 1.90
N SER A 5 7.66 12.76 2.49
CA SER A 5 7.66 11.97 3.71
C SER A 5 8.29 10.64 3.34
N LYS A 6 9.59 10.51 3.59
CA LYS A 6 10.31 9.23 3.50
C LYS A 6 9.46 8.19 4.21
N LEU A 7 9.08 7.14 3.48
CA LEU A 7 8.32 6.02 4.03
C LEU A 7 9.06 5.47 5.25
N GLY A 8 8.35 5.36 6.37
CA GLY A 8 8.90 4.77 7.58
C GLY A 8 8.92 3.24 7.51
N PRO A 9 9.59 2.57 8.46
CA PRO A 9 9.58 1.11 8.54
C PRO A 9 8.16 0.52 8.64
N ARG A 10 7.27 1.19 9.38
CA ARG A 10 5.85 0.79 9.49
C ARG A 10 5.09 0.90 8.16
N ASP A 11 5.48 1.82 7.28
CA ASP A 11 4.87 1.95 5.95
C ASP A 11 5.33 0.80 5.04
N HIS A 12 6.58 0.34 5.18
CA HIS A 12 7.07 -0.85 4.47
C HIS A 12 6.37 -2.12 4.95
N GLU A 13 6.18 -2.29 6.26
CA GLU A 13 5.39 -3.41 6.81
C GLU A 13 3.94 -3.40 6.29
N ASN A 14 3.32 -2.23 6.27
CA ASN A 14 1.97 -2.07 5.73
C ASN A 14 1.90 -2.40 4.24
N LEU A 15 2.89 -1.96 3.47
CA LEU A 15 3.00 -2.28 2.04
C LEU A 15 3.14 -3.80 1.81
N ALA A 16 3.94 -4.48 2.65
CA ALA A 16 4.07 -5.94 2.62
C ALA A 16 2.75 -6.65 2.96
N ARG A 17 1.99 -6.15 3.95
CA ARG A 17 0.65 -6.68 4.27
C ARG A 17 -0.32 -6.55 3.09
N VAL A 18 -0.31 -5.41 2.39
CA VAL A 18 -1.11 -5.24 1.17
C VAL A 18 -0.71 -6.25 0.10
N ALA A 19 0.59 -6.50 -0.09
CA ALA A 19 1.11 -7.50 -1.02
C ALA A 19 0.62 -8.93 -0.73
N GLN A 20 0.48 -9.26 0.56
CA GLN A 20 0.02 -10.56 1.05
C GLN A 20 -1.51 -10.69 1.05
N GLY A 21 -2.24 -9.68 0.58
CA GLY A 21 -3.71 -9.66 0.63
C GLY A 21 -4.28 -9.40 2.03
N GLN A 22 -3.43 -9.00 2.99
CA GLN A 22 -3.79 -8.71 4.38
C GLN A 22 -4.02 -7.22 4.62
N ALA A 23 -4.51 -6.49 3.61
CA ALA A 23 -4.75 -5.05 3.71
C ALA A 23 -5.75 -4.68 4.82
N ALA A 24 -6.64 -5.60 5.20
CA ALA A 24 -7.55 -5.43 6.35
C ALA A 24 -6.82 -5.31 7.71
N MET A 25 -5.54 -5.70 7.79
CA MET A 25 -4.70 -5.56 8.98
C MET A 25 -3.89 -4.26 9.00
N VAL A 26 -4.05 -3.41 7.99
CA VAL A 26 -3.36 -2.12 7.89
C VAL A 26 -4.29 -1.04 8.42
N ASP A 27 -3.78 -0.23 9.36
CA ASP A 27 -4.52 0.93 9.87
C ASP A 27 -4.85 1.91 8.72
N GLU A 28 -6.00 2.58 8.80
CA GLU A 28 -6.49 3.50 7.75
C GLU A 28 -5.45 4.57 7.37
N ALA A 29 -4.87 5.24 8.37
CA ALA A 29 -3.81 6.23 8.17
C ALA A 29 -2.51 5.65 7.56
N GLY A 30 -2.30 4.34 7.65
CA GLY A 30 -1.22 3.63 6.96
C GLY A 30 -1.54 3.47 5.47
N VAL A 31 -2.73 2.98 5.16
CA VAL A 31 -3.22 2.82 3.78
C VAL A 31 -3.28 4.16 3.04
N GLU A 32 -3.78 5.21 3.68
CA GLU A 32 -3.86 6.55 3.08
C GLU A 32 -2.48 7.10 2.71
N ARG A 33 -1.47 6.87 3.55
CA ARG A 33 -0.09 7.27 3.25
C ARG A 33 0.49 6.49 2.08
N LEU A 34 0.21 5.19 1.97
CA LEU A 34 0.65 4.39 0.83
C LEU A 34 -0.04 4.79 -0.48
N ILE A 35 -1.31 5.18 -0.42
CA ILE A 35 -2.05 5.75 -1.56
C ILE A 35 -1.49 7.12 -1.93
N ALA A 36 -1.29 8.01 -0.97
CA ALA A 36 -0.70 9.33 -1.20
C ALA A 36 0.73 9.24 -1.77
N ALA A 37 1.47 8.20 -1.40
CA ALA A 37 2.79 7.90 -1.95
C ALA A 37 2.75 7.21 -3.33
N GLY A 38 1.56 6.87 -3.85
CA GLY A 38 1.40 6.22 -5.15
C GLY A 38 1.85 4.76 -5.19
N LEU A 39 1.92 4.08 -4.04
CA LEU A 39 2.37 2.69 -3.91
C LEU A 39 1.22 1.69 -3.91
N VAL A 40 0.03 2.16 -3.52
CA VAL A 40 -1.18 1.36 -3.40
C VAL A 40 -2.34 2.07 -4.10
N LEU A 41 -3.22 1.30 -4.72
CA LEU A 41 -4.48 1.73 -5.29
C LEU A 41 -5.63 1.15 -4.47
N HIS A 42 -6.61 2.00 -4.16
CA HIS A 42 -7.88 1.56 -3.62
C HIS A 42 -8.82 1.20 -4.76
N MET A 43 -9.21 -0.07 -4.82
CA MET A 43 -10.26 -0.56 -5.71
C MET A 43 -11.58 -0.53 -4.95
N ALA A 44 -12.49 0.33 -5.41
CA ALA A 44 -13.83 0.40 -4.83
C ALA A 44 -14.55 -0.95 -4.96
N ALA A 45 -15.46 -1.23 -4.03
CA ALA A 45 -16.31 -2.40 -4.10
C ALA A 45 -17.20 -2.35 -5.36
N SER A 46 -17.48 -3.53 -5.91
CA SER A 46 -18.37 -3.75 -7.05
C SER A 46 -19.35 -4.89 -6.72
N GLU A 47 -20.38 -5.09 -7.54
CA GLU A 47 -21.36 -6.16 -7.38
C GLU A 47 -20.73 -7.57 -7.33
N VAL A 48 -19.54 -7.70 -7.93
CA VAL A 48 -18.82 -8.98 -8.06
C VAL A 48 -17.61 -9.12 -7.13
N ALA A 49 -17.22 -8.06 -6.41
CA ALA A 49 -16.04 -8.10 -5.54
C ALA A 49 -16.07 -7.02 -4.44
N PRO A 50 -15.65 -7.34 -3.21
CA PRO A 50 -15.50 -6.33 -2.16
C PRO A 50 -14.38 -5.33 -2.48
N ALA A 51 -14.40 -4.19 -1.78
CA ALA A 51 -13.33 -3.21 -1.87
C ALA A 51 -11.99 -3.85 -1.51
N SER A 52 -10.94 -3.49 -2.23
CA SER A 52 -9.62 -4.08 -2.03
C SER A 52 -8.52 -3.06 -2.27
N PHE A 53 -7.33 -3.37 -1.77
CA PHE A 53 -6.13 -2.57 -2.01
C PHE A 53 -5.16 -3.38 -2.85
N GLN A 54 -4.62 -2.76 -3.89
CA GLN A 54 -3.68 -3.39 -4.81
C GLN A 54 -2.38 -2.58 -4.88
N LEU A 55 -1.26 -3.27 -5.06
CA LEU A 55 0.02 -2.59 -5.26
C LEU A 55 0.08 -1.96 -6.65
N THR A 56 0.64 -0.76 -6.73
CA THR A 56 1.07 -0.17 -8.00
C THR A 56 2.39 -0.81 -8.44
N PRO A 57 2.82 -0.60 -9.70
CA PRO A 57 4.17 -0.97 -10.13
C PRO A 57 5.28 -0.39 -9.24
N ALA A 58 5.10 0.82 -8.71
CA ALA A 58 6.04 1.44 -7.78
C ALA A 58 6.06 0.73 -6.42
N GLY A 59 4.89 0.38 -5.87
CA GLY A 59 4.79 -0.43 -4.65
C GLY A 59 5.42 -1.82 -4.81
N LEU A 60 5.18 -2.49 -5.95
CA LEU A 60 5.79 -3.77 -6.27
C LEU A 60 7.32 -3.69 -6.37
N ALA A 61 7.86 -2.65 -7.01
CA ALA A 61 9.30 -2.45 -7.11
C ALA A 61 9.93 -2.30 -5.71
N LEU A 62 9.27 -1.56 -4.82
CA LEU A 62 9.76 -1.31 -3.47
C LEU A 62 9.86 -2.59 -2.64
N ILE A 63 8.87 -3.48 -2.72
CA ILE A 63 8.90 -4.78 -2.04
C ILE A 63 10.01 -5.67 -2.59
N ARG A 64 10.17 -5.73 -3.92
CA ARG A 64 11.22 -6.55 -4.55
C ARG A 64 12.62 -6.05 -4.23
N SER A 65 12.80 -4.75 -4.02
CA SER A 65 14.09 -4.17 -3.61
C SER A 65 14.43 -4.43 -2.14
N SER A 66 13.45 -4.75 -1.29
CA SER A 66 13.68 -5.13 0.11
C SER A 66 13.96 -6.62 0.32
N ASP A 67 13.80 -7.45 -0.71
CA ASP A 67 14.03 -8.91 -0.67
C ASP A 67 15.48 -9.30 -1.04
N GLN A 68 16.37 -8.32 -1.28
CA GLN A 68 17.79 -8.52 -1.63
C GLN A 68 18.77 -8.19 -0.50
#